data_AF-A0A7J8WN50-F1
#
_entry.id   AF-A0A7J8WN50-F1
#
_cell.length_a   1.000
_cell.length_b   1.000
_cell.length_c   1.000
_cell.angle_alpha   90.00
_cell.angle_beta   90.00
_cell.angle_gamma   90.00
#
_symmetry.space_group_name_H-M   'P 1'
#
loop_
_entity.id
_entity.type
_entity.pdbx_description
1 polymer ?
#
loop_
_entity_poly.entity_id
_entity_poly.type
_entity_poly.pdbx_seq_one_letter_code
_entity_poly.pdbx_strand_id
1 'polypeptide(L)'
;MRDLIDEEEKIVKEYEPELLQKVKKLLMMSKNGTLHVHALRLIRRELGLPEDFRDSILRTHSKDFRLVDLEIVELVDRNESLAKAEVEKWREKEYVDKWLSEFETSYAFPINFPTGFKIEGDYREKLKNWQRLPYLKPYESKEVLRVRTCGGIERFEKRAVGIIHELLSLTVEKMLEVDRLAHFRKDFAIEVNVCELLLKHPGIFYICTKGSTQTVFLREAYSKGCLALPNPIYVVRRKMLDLILLGHRNTRSLEDLEEIEEERNGSVFRTNVGGRRDGDWIVPILDSYDQNAFGSLGDINDSKQPFDGCESGRN
;
A
#
# COMPACT_ATOMS: atom_id res chain seq x y z
N MET A 1 -7.24 -22.96 7.29
CA MET A 1 -5.99 -22.27 6.89
C MET A 1 -5.52 -22.72 5.52
N ARG A 2 -5.44 -24.03 5.22
CA ARG A 2 -5.08 -24.54 3.88
C ARG A 2 -5.99 -24.02 2.77
N ASP A 3 -7.31 -24.01 2.99
CA ASP A 3 -8.26 -23.52 1.98
C ASP A 3 -8.03 -22.06 1.57
N LEU A 4 -7.63 -21.20 2.52
CA LEU A 4 -7.31 -19.79 2.24
C LEU A 4 -6.00 -19.65 1.46
N ILE A 5 -5.03 -20.54 1.69
CA ILE A 5 -3.76 -20.53 0.95
C ILE A 5 -4.05 -20.89 -0.52
N ASP A 6 -4.87 -21.92 -0.73
CA ASP A 6 -5.31 -22.33 -2.06
C ASP A 6 -6.17 -21.24 -2.74
N GLU A 7 -6.97 -20.49 -1.96
CA GLU A 7 -7.71 -19.31 -2.44
C GLU A 7 -6.77 -18.18 -2.87
N GLU A 8 -5.74 -17.85 -2.09
CA GLU A 8 -4.73 -16.85 -2.46
C GLU A 8 -4.01 -17.24 -3.76
N GLU A 9 -3.58 -18.50 -3.90
CA GLU A 9 -2.91 -18.97 -5.12
C GLU A 9 -3.79 -18.86 -6.36
N LYS A 10 -5.09 -19.16 -6.25
CA LYS A 10 -6.05 -19.00 -7.36
C LYS A 10 -6.20 -17.53 -7.75
N ILE A 11 -6.39 -16.66 -6.75
CA ILE A 11 -6.51 -15.21 -6.99
C ILE A 11 -5.25 -14.66 -7.64
N VAL A 12 -4.05 -15.08 -7.20
CA VAL A 12 -2.78 -14.61 -7.79
C VAL A 12 -2.71 -14.96 -9.28
N LYS A 13 -3.22 -16.12 -9.70
CA LYS A 13 -3.29 -16.51 -11.12
C LYS A 13 -4.31 -15.67 -11.89
N GLU A 14 -5.49 -15.43 -11.33
CA GLU A 14 -6.51 -14.57 -11.95
C GLU A 14 -6.06 -13.11 -12.08
N TYR A 15 -5.26 -12.65 -11.11
CA TYR A 15 -4.74 -11.29 -11.02
C TYR A 15 -3.42 -11.06 -11.76
N GLU A 16 -2.92 -12.08 -12.47
CA GLU A 16 -1.70 -12.03 -13.27
C GLU A 16 -1.57 -10.77 -14.17
N PRO A 17 -2.59 -10.31 -14.93
CA PRO A 17 -2.44 -9.12 -15.76
C PRO A 17 -2.15 -7.85 -14.96
N GLU A 18 -2.67 -7.73 -13.73
CA GLU A 18 -2.38 -6.58 -12.86
C GLU A 18 -0.99 -6.70 -12.23
N LEU A 19 -0.56 -7.91 -11.88
CA LEU A 19 0.81 -8.17 -11.43
C LEU A 19 1.83 -7.82 -12.52
N LEU A 20 1.52 -8.15 -13.77
CA LEU A 20 2.32 -7.80 -14.94
C LEU A 20 2.49 -6.28 -15.05
N GLN A 21 1.39 -5.53 -14.95
CA GLN A 21 1.42 -4.07 -14.98
C GLN A 21 2.25 -3.49 -13.83
N LYS A 22 2.18 -4.07 -12.63
CA LYS A 22 3.00 -3.63 -11.49
C LYS A 22 4.50 -3.81 -11.77
N VAL A 23 4.91 -4.95 -12.33
CA VAL A 23 6.32 -5.20 -12.67
C VAL A 23 6.78 -4.25 -13.78
N LYS A 24 5.97 -4.05 -14.83
CA LYS A 24 6.27 -3.07 -15.90
C LYS A 24 6.48 -1.67 -15.32
N LYS A 25 5.55 -1.20 -14.48
CA LYS A 25 5.65 0.09 -13.79
C LYS A 25 6.92 0.19 -12.94
N LEU A 26 7.25 -0.85 -12.17
CA LEU A 26 8.46 -0.87 -11.37
C LEU A 26 9.72 -0.69 -12.23
N LEU A 27 9.80 -1.37 -13.39
CA LEU A 27 10.91 -1.22 -14.32
C LEU A 27 10.92 0.16 -14.98
N MET A 28 9.76 0.72 -15.34
CA MET A 28 9.66 2.08 -15.90
C MET A 28 10.15 3.16 -14.94
N MET A 29 10.06 2.95 -13.62
CA MET A 29 10.63 3.86 -12.62
C MET A 29 12.15 3.71 -12.49
N SER A 30 12.71 2.55 -12.85
CA SER A 30 14.15 2.30 -12.79
C SER A 30 14.89 3.19 -13.78
N LYS A 31 16.09 3.63 -13.38
CA LYS A 31 16.94 4.54 -14.18
C LYS A 31 17.18 4.02 -15.60
N ASN A 32 17.38 2.72 -15.75
CA ASN A 32 17.75 2.10 -17.02
C ASN A 32 16.63 1.20 -17.59
N GLY A 33 15.43 1.19 -16.99
CA GLY A 33 14.41 0.20 -17.36
C GLY A 33 14.74 -1.23 -16.92
N THR A 34 15.75 -1.40 -16.05
CA THR A 34 16.28 -2.70 -15.62
C THR A 34 16.24 -2.84 -14.10
N LEU A 35 16.02 -4.05 -13.60
CA LEU A 35 16.16 -4.38 -12.18
C LEU A 35 16.77 -5.76 -12.01
N HIS A 36 17.51 -5.97 -10.92
CA HIS A 36 17.95 -7.32 -10.55
C HIS A 36 16.74 -8.17 -10.14
N VAL A 37 16.70 -9.42 -10.60
CA VAL A 37 15.68 -10.41 -10.20
C VAL A 37 15.72 -10.64 -8.68
N HIS A 38 16.90 -10.51 -8.06
CA HIS A 38 17.02 -10.55 -6.60
C HIS A 38 16.24 -9.41 -5.93
N ALA A 39 16.27 -8.19 -6.46
CA ALA A 39 15.53 -7.06 -5.91
C ALA A 39 14.01 -7.32 -5.96
N LEU A 40 13.49 -7.84 -7.08
CA LEU A 40 12.10 -8.28 -7.18
C LEU A 40 11.75 -9.37 -6.17
N ARG A 41 12.67 -10.30 -5.92
CA ARG A 41 12.49 -11.37 -4.95
C ARG A 41 12.36 -10.85 -3.51
N LEU A 42 13.11 -9.81 -3.16
CA LEU A 42 13.06 -9.19 -1.82
C LEU A 42 11.67 -8.64 -1.49
N ILE A 43 10.94 -8.13 -2.49
CA ILE A 43 9.61 -7.54 -2.32
C ILE A 43 8.48 -8.36 -2.94
N ARG A 44 8.75 -9.63 -3.25
CA ARG A 44 7.84 -10.53 -3.97
C ARG A 44 6.49 -10.65 -3.25
N ARG A 45 6.53 -10.86 -1.93
CA ARG A 45 5.33 -11.00 -1.09
C ARG A 45 4.51 -9.71 -1.07
N GLU A 46 5.18 -8.57 -0.97
CA GLU A 46 4.55 -7.24 -0.93
C GLU A 46 3.94 -6.86 -2.28
N LEU A 47 4.54 -7.27 -3.41
CA LEU A 47 3.96 -7.09 -4.74
C LEU A 47 2.80 -8.05 -5.04
N GLY A 48 2.71 -9.17 -4.32
CA GLY A 48 1.74 -10.24 -4.57
C GLY A 48 2.16 -11.18 -5.70
N LEU A 49 3.47 -11.29 -5.96
CA LEU A 49 4.01 -12.13 -7.02
C LEU A 49 4.06 -13.60 -6.58
N PRO A 50 3.80 -14.55 -7.52
CA PRO A 50 3.91 -15.97 -7.24
C PRO A 50 5.36 -16.39 -6.91
N GLU A 51 5.54 -17.52 -6.23
CA GLU A 51 6.88 -18.03 -5.86
C GLU A 51 7.78 -18.24 -7.09
N ASP A 52 7.18 -18.71 -8.18
CA ASP A 52 7.83 -19.03 -9.45
C ASP A 52 7.79 -17.86 -10.45
N PHE A 53 7.60 -16.60 -10.00
CA PHE A 53 7.40 -15.43 -10.87
C PHE A 53 8.43 -15.27 -12.00
N ARG A 54 9.64 -15.78 -11.80
CA ARG A 54 10.69 -15.78 -12.82
C ARG A 54 10.28 -16.58 -14.04
N ASP A 55 9.67 -17.74 -13.85
CA ASP A 55 9.22 -18.62 -14.91
C ASP A 55 7.80 -18.27 -15.32
N SER A 56 6.89 -18.12 -14.36
CA SER A 56 5.47 -17.87 -14.62
C SER A 56 5.20 -16.50 -15.24
N ILE A 57 5.91 -15.46 -14.81
CA ILE A 57 5.71 -14.08 -15.32
C ILE A 57 6.82 -13.68 -16.28
N LEU A 58 8.09 -13.70 -15.84
CA LEU A 58 9.17 -13.08 -16.64
C LEU A 58 9.49 -13.87 -17.93
N ARG A 59 9.51 -15.21 -17.88
CA ARG A 59 9.75 -16.05 -19.07
C ARG A 59 8.53 -16.16 -19.97
N THR A 60 7.33 -16.32 -19.40
CA THR A 60 6.08 -16.42 -20.17
C THR A 60 5.81 -15.15 -20.98
N HIS A 61 6.07 -13.98 -20.40
CA HIS A 61 5.85 -12.67 -21.04
C HIS A 61 7.12 -12.11 -21.67
N SER A 62 7.80 -12.92 -22.49
CA SER A 62 9.06 -12.56 -23.14
C SER A 62 8.96 -11.39 -24.15
N LYS A 63 7.74 -11.01 -24.54
CA LYS A 63 7.48 -9.82 -25.36
C LYS A 63 7.67 -8.54 -24.58
N ASP A 64 7.39 -8.59 -23.28
CA ASP A 64 7.43 -7.45 -22.38
C ASP A 64 8.75 -7.38 -21.61
N PHE A 65 9.30 -8.53 -21.25
CA PHE A 65 10.52 -8.62 -20.45
C PHE A 65 11.63 -9.40 -21.15
N ARG A 66 12.84 -8.88 -21.03
CA ARG A 66 14.07 -9.56 -21.43
C ARG A 66 14.89 -9.88 -20.19
N LEU A 67 15.30 -11.15 -20.05
CA LEU A 67 16.21 -11.58 -19.00
C LEU A 67 17.65 -11.57 -19.54
N VAL A 68 18.46 -10.63 -19.05
CA VAL A 68 19.90 -10.52 -19.35
C VAL A 68 20.67 -11.26 -18.27
N ASP A 69 21.58 -12.16 -18.69
CA ASP A 69 22.41 -13.00 -17.82
C ASP A 69 21.63 -13.77 -16.75
N LEU A 70 20.33 -14.02 -16.98
CA LEU A 70 19.44 -14.70 -16.05
C LEU A 70 19.21 -14.00 -14.69
N GLU A 71 19.85 -12.86 -14.45
CA GLU A 71 19.86 -12.13 -13.18
C GLU A 71 19.27 -10.73 -13.27
N ILE A 72 19.24 -10.13 -14.47
CA ILE A 72 18.72 -8.80 -14.70
C ILE A 72 17.47 -8.93 -15.57
N VAL A 73 16.38 -8.31 -15.14
CA VAL A 73 15.19 -8.15 -15.96
C VAL A 73 15.18 -6.76 -16.56
N GLU A 74 14.88 -6.68 -17.84
CA GLU A 74 14.82 -5.46 -18.64
C GLU A 74 13.43 -5.35 -19.26
N LEU A 75 12.90 -4.13 -19.28
CA LEU A 75 11.67 -3.81 -19.98
C LEU A 75 11.94 -3.64 -21.48
N VAL A 76 11.31 -4.46 -22.31
CA VAL A 76 11.48 -4.42 -23.78
C VAL A 76 10.62 -3.34 -24.41
N ASP A 77 9.35 -3.29 -24.03
CA ASP A 77 8.38 -2.31 -24.54
C ASP A 77 7.91 -1.37 -23.43
N ARG A 78 8.17 -0.09 -23.62
CA ARG A 78 7.73 0.96 -22.70
C ARG A 78 6.37 1.47 -23.15
N ASN A 79 5.33 0.92 -22.54
CA ASN A 79 3.98 1.39 -22.78
C ASN A 79 3.69 2.68 -21.99
N GLU A 80 3.61 3.81 -22.71
CA GLU A 80 3.32 5.13 -22.11
C GLU A 80 1.92 5.22 -21.47
N SER A 81 0.95 4.41 -21.89
CA SER A 81 -0.38 4.40 -21.25
C SER A 81 -0.33 3.94 -19.79
N LEU A 82 0.70 3.16 -19.42
CA LEU A 82 0.94 2.73 -18.04
C LEU A 82 1.76 3.74 -17.24
N ALA A 83 2.35 4.77 -17.88
CA ALA A 83 3.26 5.75 -17.28
C ALA A 83 2.56 6.81 -16.40
N LYS A 84 1.46 6.43 -15.75
CA LYS A 84 0.67 7.32 -14.89
C LYS A 84 0.72 6.83 -13.46
N ALA A 85 1.25 7.68 -12.59
CA ALA A 85 1.39 7.40 -11.17
C ALA A 85 0.03 7.49 -10.46
N GLU A 86 -0.10 6.75 -9.36
CA GLU A 86 -1.34 6.70 -8.59
C GLU A 86 -1.67 8.08 -7.99
N VAL A 87 -0.64 8.84 -7.60
CA VAL A 87 -0.80 10.23 -7.15
C VAL A 87 -1.39 11.13 -8.24
N GLU A 88 -1.12 10.86 -9.53
CA GLU A 88 -1.65 11.66 -10.63
C GLU A 88 -3.12 11.36 -10.89
N LYS A 89 -3.52 10.09 -10.78
CA LYS A 89 -4.95 9.73 -10.80
C LYS A 89 -5.70 10.40 -9.67
N TRP A 90 -5.09 10.50 -8.49
CA TRP A 90 -5.66 11.25 -7.37
C TRP A 90 -5.79 12.74 -7.71
N ARG A 91 -4.75 13.38 -8.27
CA ARG A 91 -4.79 14.81 -8.68
C ARG A 91 -5.90 15.11 -9.67
N GLU A 92 -6.10 14.24 -10.65
CA GLU A 92 -7.18 14.40 -11.65
C GLU A 92 -8.56 14.33 -11.00
N LYS A 93 -8.78 13.38 -10.08
CA LYS A 93 -10.02 13.31 -9.30
C LYS A 93 -10.24 14.56 -8.47
N GLU A 94 -9.20 15.05 -7.80
CA GLU A 94 -9.29 16.29 -7.00
C GLU A 94 -9.60 17.52 -7.86
N TYR A 95 -9.03 17.60 -9.07
CA TYR A 95 -9.34 18.66 -10.03
C TYR A 95 -10.79 18.61 -10.51
N VAL A 96 -11.26 17.42 -10.91
CA VAL A 96 -12.62 17.23 -11.47
C VAL A 96 -13.70 17.32 -10.39
N ASP A 97 -13.51 16.63 -9.27
CA ASP A 97 -14.55 16.45 -8.26
C ASP A 97 -14.63 17.64 -7.30
N LYS A 98 -13.50 18.27 -6.99
CA LYS A 98 -13.43 19.39 -6.02
C LYS A 98 -13.18 20.75 -6.67
N TRP A 99 -13.09 20.81 -8.00
CA TRP A 99 -12.88 22.05 -8.76
C TRP A 99 -11.68 22.88 -8.29
N LEU A 100 -10.64 22.20 -7.78
CA LEU A 100 -9.41 22.84 -7.35
C LEU A 100 -8.62 23.35 -8.56
N SER A 101 -7.92 24.46 -8.41
CA SER A 101 -7.09 25.01 -9.49
C SER A 101 -5.97 24.05 -9.86
N GLU A 102 -5.68 23.90 -11.16
CA GLU A 102 -4.53 23.15 -11.68
C GLU A 102 -3.21 23.59 -11.02
N PHE A 103 -3.09 24.88 -10.70
CA PHE A 103 -1.93 25.43 -10.00
C PHE A 103 -1.71 24.83 -8.61
N GLU A 104 -2.79 24.46 -7.91
CA GLU A 104 -2.72 23.89 -6.56
C GLU A 104 -2.57 22.37 -6.57
N THR A 105 -3.02 21.69 -7.63
CA THR A 105 -3.07 20.22 -7.69
C THR A 105 -1.95 19.58 -8.52
N SER A 106 -1.34 20.30 -9.47
CA SER A 106 -0.38 19.75 -10.45
C SER A 106 0.73 18.86 -9.87
N TYR A 107 1.25 19.24 -8.70
CA TYR A 107 2.33 18.54 -8.01
C TYR A 107 1.97 18.11 -6.59
N ALA A 108 0.67 18.12 -6.27
CA ALA A 108 0.21 17.87 -4.92
C ALA A 108 0.25 16.38 -4.53
N PHE A 109 0.32 16.11 -3.25
CA PHE A 109 0.19 14.79 -2.64
C PHE A 109 -1.00 14.81 -1.68
N PRO A 110 -1.70 13.67 -1.52
CA PRO A 110 -2.69 13.53 -0.46
C PRO A 110 -2.01 13.68 0.90
N ILE A 111 -2.61 14.46 1.81
CA ILE A 111 -2.06 14.75 3.14
C ILE A 111 -3.08 14.39 4.21
N ASN A 112 -2.71 13.40 5.02
CA ASN A 112 -3.50 12.91 6.14
C ASN A 112 -2.66 12.97 7.42
N PHE A 113 -2.83 14.01 8.23
CA PHE A 113 -2.14 14.11 9.51
C PHE A 113 -2.75 13.18 10.57
N PRO A 114 -1.96 12.64 11.50
CA PRO A 114 -2.49 11.87 12.61
C PRO A 114 -3.33 12.76 13.54
N THR A 115 -4.32 12.17 14.20
CA THR A 115 -5.14 12.86 15.19
C THR A 115 -4.25 13.47 16.27
N GLY A 116 -4.44 14.77 16.55
CA GLY A 116 -3.63 15.49 17.54
C GLY A 116 -2.28 16.01 17.03
N PHE A 117 -1.98 15.87 15.74
CA PHE A 117 -0.78 16.46 15.15
C PHE A 117 -0.81 18.00 15.26
N LYS A 118 0.13 18.56 16.01
CA LYS A 118 0.27 20.00 16.19
C LYS A 118 0.98 20.58 14.98
N ILE A 119 0.21 21.28 14.14
CA ILE A 119 0.77 21.99 13.00
C ILE A 119 1.27 23.36 13.47
N GLU A 120 2.59 23.54 13.47
CA GLU A 120 3.22 24.84 13.73
C GLU A 120 2.85 25.87 12.64
N GLY A 121 2.90 27.17 12.98
CA GLY A 121 2.46 28.25 12.08
C GLY A 121 3.17 28.22 10.73
N ASP A 122 4.50 28.20 10.73
CA ASP A 122 5.32 28.20 9.52
C ASP A 122 5.20 26.90 8.70
N TYR A 123 4.86 25.79 9.36
CA TYR A 123 4.79 24.49 8.69
C TYR A 123 3.68 24.45 7.63
N ARG A 124 2.54 25.12 7.86
CA ARG A 124 1.45 25.18 6.88
C ARG A 124 1.88 25.84 5.58
N GLU A 125 2.58 26.96 5.68
CA GLU A 125 3.04 27.72 4.53
C GLU A 125 4.15 26.97 3.79
N LYS A 126 5.12 26.41 4.53
CA LYS A 126 6.16 25.54 3.97
C LYS A 126 5.55 24.35 3.23
N LEU A 127 4.57 23.67 3.82
CA LEU A 127 3.86 22.57 3.17
C LEU A 127 3.13 23.03 1.93
N LYS A 128 2.41 24.16 1.96
CA LYS A 128 1.71 24.71 0.80
C LYS A 128 2.66 25.02 -0.36
N ASN A 129 3.82 25.62 -0.05
CA ASN A 129 4.86 25.88 -1.05
C ASN A 129 5.47 24.58 -1.57
N TRP A 130 5.74 23.62 -0.69
CA TRP A 130 6.24 22.29 -1.08
C TRP A 130 5.25 21.55 -1.96
N GLN A 131 3.94 21.60 -1.69
CA GLN A 131 2.90 20.98 -2.52
C GLN A 131 2.88 21.53 -3.95
N ARG A 132 3.16 22.83 -4.11
CA ARG A 132 3.23 23.50 -5.41
C ARG A 132 4.55 23.31 -6.15
N LEU A 133 5.60 22.89 -5.44
CA LEU A 133 6.95 22.74 -6.01
C LEU A 133 6.95 21.77 -7.21
N PRO A 134 7.33 22.21 -8.43
CA PRO A 134 7.46 21.32 -9.58
C PRO A 134 8.60 20.32 -9.38
N TYR A 135 8.36 19.07 -9.76
CA TYR A 135 9.35 18.00 -9.73
C TYR A 135 9.17 17.07 -10.92
N LEU A 136 10.23 16.34 -11.30
CA LEU A 136 10.16 15.31 -12.35
C LEU A 136 9.37 14.10 -11.84
N LYS A 137 8.31 13.72 -12.54
CA LYS A 137 7.40 12.64 -12.13
C LYS A 137 8.10 11.27 -12.18
N PRO A 138 7.58 10.24 -11.48
CA PRO A 138 8.24 8.93 -11.37
C PRO A 138 8.57 8.26 -12.70
N TYR A 139 7.69 8.41 -13.70
CA TYR A 139 7.82 7.80 -15.02
C TYR A 139 8.40 8.72 -16.10
N GLU A 140 8.84 9.93 -15.78
CA GLU A 140 9.45 10.84 -16.76
C GLU A 140 10.97 10.57 -16.90
N SER A 141 11.46 10.55 -18.15
CA SER A 141 12.85 10.17 -18.46
C SER A 141 13.86 11.26 -18.10
N LYS A 142 15.05 10.85 -17.62
CA LYS A 142 16.11 11.76 -17.13
C LYS A 142 16.93 12.43 -18.24
N GLU A 143 16.76 12.06 -19.50
CA GLU A 143 17.54 12.63 -20.61
C GLU A 143 17.28 14.13 -20.83
N VAL A 144 16.15 14.65 -20.36
CA VAL A 144 15.75 16.05 -20.63
C VAL A 144 16.41 17.06 -19.69
N LEU A 145 16.99 16.66 -18.55
CA LEU A 145 17.60 17.63 -17.65
C LEU A 145 18.92 17.11 -17.09
N ARG A 146 20.00 17.81 -17.40
CA ARG A 146 21.20 17.84 -16.56
C ARG A 146 20.76 18.28 -15.16
N VAL A 147 20.44 17.29 -14.35
CA VAL A 147 20.01 17.28 -12.93
C VAL A 147 20.78 18.28 -12.05
N ARG A 148 21.98 18.71 -12.44
CA ARG A 148 22.78 19.68 -11.70
C ARG A 148 22.41 21.15 -11.93
N THR A 149 21.54 21.48 -12.89
CA THR A 149 21.41 22.88 -13.36
C THR A 149 20.05 23.55 -13.14
N CYS A 150 18.98 22.81 -12.81
CA CYS A 150 17.62 23.37 -12.87
C CYS A 150 16.75 23.15 -11.63
N GLY A 151 17.28 22.61 -10.53
CA GLY A 151 16.45 22.36 -9.35
C GLY A 151 17.24 22.18 -8.07
N GLY A 152 17.00 23.05 -7.07
CA GLY A 152 17.54 22.86 -5.72
C GLY A 152 17.18 21.50 -5.10
N ILE A 153 17.88 21.15 -4.02
CA ILE A 153 17.79 19.86 -3.28
C ILE A 153 16.33 19.42 -3.04
N GLU A 154 15.43 20.37 -2.75
CA GLU A 154 14.01 20.13 -2.51
C GLU A 154 13.28 19.43 -3.66
N ARG A 155 13.67 19.67 -4.92
CA ARG A 155 13.06 18.99 -6.09
C ARG A 155 13.48 17.52 -6.16
N PHE A 156 14.71 17.21 -5.75
CA PHE A 156 15.19 15.82 -5.65
C PHE A 156 14.51 15.07 -4.51
N GLU A 157 14.39 15.72 -3.36
CA GLU A 157 13.62 15.18 -2.23
C GLU A 157 12.16 14.92 -2.65
N LYS A 158 11.50 15.89 -3.29
CA LYS A 158 10.11 15.72 -3.74
C LYS A 158 9.96 14.62 -4.79
N ARG A 159 10.92 14.47 -5.72
CA ARG A 159 10.93 13.34 -6.67
C ARG A 159 11.08 12.01 -5.93
N ALA A 160 11.97 11.92 -4.94
CA ALA A 160 12.12 10.72 -4.14
C ALA A 160 10.82 10.36 -3.41
N VAL A 161 10.10 11.35 -2.85
CA VAL A 161 8.76 11.14 -2.27
C VAL A 161 7.79 10.58 -3.30
N GLY A 162 7.77 11.15 -4.52
CA GLY A 162 6.93 10.65 -5.61
C GLY A 162 7.21 9.19 -6.00
N ILE A 163 8.48 8.79 -6.06
CA ILE A 163 8.88 7.42 -6.37
C ILE A 163 8.50 6.46 -5.25
N ILE A 164 8.79 6.82 -3.99
CA ILE A 164 8.44 5.99 -2.84
C ILE A 164 6.93 5.84 -2.75
N HIS A 165 6.18 6.93 -2.97
CA HIS A 165 4.73 6.90 -3.01
C HIS A 165 4.21 5.94 -4.09
N GLU A 166 4.73 6.01 -5.31
CA GLU A 166 4.33 5.10 -6.38
C GLU A 166 4.70 3.65 -6.06
N LEU A 167 5.93 3.39 -5.58
CA LEU A 167 6.38 2.06 -5.19
C LEU A 167 5.47 1.42 -4.14
N LEU A 168 5.18 2.15 -3.05
CA LEU A 168 4.27 1.68 -2.01
C LEU A 168 2.86 1.48 -2.60
N SER A 169 2.43 2.35 -3.51
CA SER A 169 1.13 2.21 -4.21
C SER A 169 1.06 0.95 -5.08
N LEU A 170 2.17 0.37 -5.53
CA LEU A 170 2.18 -0.90 -6.28
C LEU A 170 2.05 -2.13 -5.37
N THR A 171 2.44 -2.02 -4.10
CA THR A 171 2.32 -3.13 -3.15
C THR A 171 0.86 -3.46 -2.85
N VAL A 172 0.61 -4.71 -2.47
CA VAL A 172 -0.70 -5.23 -2.05
C VAL A 172 -1.20 -4.49 -0.82
N GLU A 173 -0.34 -4.32 0.17
CA GLU A 173 -0.70 -3.74 1.47
C GLU A 173 -0.36 -2.25 1.57
N LYS A 174 0.12 -1.59 0.51
CA LYS A 174 0.50 -0.16 0.55
C LYS A 174 1.54 0.17 1.63
N MET A 175 2.40 -0.80 1.91
CA MET A 175 3.46 -0.74 2.92
C MET A 175 4.70 -1.52 2.46
N LEU A 176 5.86 -1.16 3.00
CA LEU A 176 7.12 -1.84 2.75
C LEU A 176 8.10 -1.63 3.92
N GLU A 177 8.97 -2.60 4.18
CA GLU A 177 10.08 -2.41 5.12
C GLU A 177 11.09 -1.37 4.59
N VAL A 178 11.56 -0.51 5.49
CA VAL A 178 12.50 0.58 5.14
C VAL A 178 13.83 0.03 4.62
N ASP A 179 14.30 -1.10 5.17
CA ASP A 179 15.53 -1.76 4.69
C ASP A 179 15.38 -2.28 3.26
N ARG A 180 14.22 -2.87 2.92
CA ARG A 180 13.91 -3.30 1.55
C ARG A 180 13.80 -2.11 0.61
N LEU A 181 13.20 -1.01 1.06
CA LEU A 181 13.14 0.23 0.29
C LEU A 181 14.55 0.78 -0.02
N ALA A 182 15.46 0.73 0.96
CA ALA A 182 16.84 1.18 0.81
C ALA A 182 17.62 0.40 -0.26
N HIS A 183 17.30 -0.88 -0.49
CA HIS A 183 17.91 -1.68 -1.56
C HIS A 183 17.64 -1.09 -2.97
N PHE A 184 16.47 -0.50 -3.20
CA PHE A 184 16.10 0.11 -4.49
C PHE A 184 16.65 1.53 -4.70
N ARG A 185 17.36 2.09 -3.71
CA ARG A 185 17.83 3.47 -3.74
C ARG A 185 18.65 3.78 -5.01
N LYS A 186 19.56 2.88 -5.39
CA LYS A 186 20.42 3.05 -6.57
C LYS A 186 19.62 2.89 -7.87
N ASP A 187 18.72 1.91 -7.92
CA ASP A 187 17.92 1.59 -9.11
C ASP A 187 17.02 2.75 -9.51
N PHE A 188 16.39 3.42 -8.54
CA PHE A 188 15.52 4.58 -8.80
C PHE A 188 16.27 5.93 -8.82
N ALA A 189 17.58 5.91 -8.56
CA ALA A 189 18.45 7.06 -8.30
C ALA A 189 17.87 8.03 -7.26
N ILE A 190 17.55 7.48 -6.09
CA ILE A 190 17.21 8.25 -4.90
C ILE A 190 18.54 8.64 -4.23
N GLU A 191 18.95 9.89 -4.36
CA GLU A 191 20.24 10.35 -3.81
C GLU A 191 20.13 10.80 -2.34
N VAL A 192 18.93 10.81 -1.78
CA VAL A 192 18.64 11.28 -0.41
C VAL A 192 18.57 10.12 0.59
N ASN A 193 18.72 10.43 1.88
CA ASN A 193 18.51 9.44 2.94
C ASN A 193 17.01 9.12 3.05
N VAL A 194 16.65 7.85 2.80
CA VAL A 194 15.26 7.39 2.79
C VAL A 194 14.59 7.61 4.14
N CYS A 195 15.23 7.21 5.25
CA CYS A 195 14.64 7.36 6.58
C CYS A 195 14.38 8.83 6.93
N GLU A 196 15.36 9.69 6.66
CA GLU A 196 15.24 11.14 6.90
C GLU A 196 14.10 11.73 6.05
N LEU A 197 14.01 11.34 4.77
CA LEU A 197 12.95 11.78 3.87
C LEU A 197 11.57 11.37 4.36
N LEU A 198 11.40 10.12 4.80
CA LEU A 198 10.14 9.61 5.33
C LEU A 198 9.70 10.41 6.57
N LEU A 199 10.63 10.71 7.48
CA LEU A 199 10.37 11.50 8.70
C LEU A 199 10.00 12.95 8.40
N LYS A 200 10.55 13.55 7.32
CA LYS A 200 10.18 14.92 6.88
C LYS A 200 8.74 15.03 6.38
N HIS A 201 8.11 13.92 6.00
CA HIS A 201 6.77 13.91 5.39
C HIS A 201 5.75 13.07 6.17
N PRO A 202 5.47 13.41 7.45
CA PRO A 202 4.59 12.62 8.32
C PRO A 202 3.11 12.69 7.92
N GLY A 203 2.73 13.58 7.01
CA GLY A 203 1.37 13.66 6.45
C GLY A 203 1.12 12.70 5.28
N ILE A 204 2.18 12.16 4.67
CA ILE A 204 2.11 11.18 3.56
C ILE A 204 2.46 9.80 4.09
N PHE A 205 3.55 9.70 4.84
CA PHE A 205 4.07 8.44 5.34
C PHE A 205 3.79 8.26 6.82
N TYR A 206 3.50 7.01 7.19
CA TYR A 206 3.52 6.55 8.57
C TYR A 206 4.64 5.51 8.71
N ILE A 207 5.44 5.61 9.77
CA ILE A 207 6.50 4.64 10.07
C ILE A 207 6.10 3.91 11.35
N CYS A 208 6.00 2.59 11.25
CA CYS A 208 5.85 1.71 12.41
C CYS A 208 7.20 1.06 12.71
N THR A 209 7.60 1.05 13.97
CA THR A 209 8.79 0.32 14.42
C THR A 209 8.34 -0.87 15.26
N LYS A 210 8.67 -2.08 14.80
CA LYS A 210 8.42 -3.32 15.53
C LYS A 210 9.75 -4.03 15.78
N GLY A 211 10.19 -4.05 17.05
CA GLY A 211 11.52 -4.53 17.38
C GLY A 211 12.59 -3.71 16.65
N SER A 212 13.46 -4.36 15.88
CA SER A 212 14.46 -3.71 15.02
C SER A 212 13.94 -3.35 13.62
N THR A 213 12.76 -3.82 13.25
CA THR A 213 12.21 -3.62 11.90
C THR A 213 11.39 -2.34 11.81
N GLN A 214 11.64 -1.54 10.78
CA GLN A 214 10.86 -0.35 10.47
C GLN A 214 10.06 -0.59 9.18
N THR A 215 8.76 -0.39 9.24
CA THR A 215 7.85 -0.51 8.10
C THR A 215 7.22 0.84 7.82
N VAL A 216 7.26 1.26 6.56
CA VAL A 216 6.60 2.47 6.07
C VAL A 216 5.26 2.13 5.42
N PHE A 217 4.26 2.96 5.69
CA PHE A 217 2.89 2.85 5.20
C PHE A 217 2.50 4.15 4.50
N LEU A 218 1.70 4.04 3.44
CA LEU A 218 1.01 5.20 2.84
C LEU A 218 -0.21 5.55 3.68
N ARG A 219 -0.31 6.79 4.17
CA ARG A 219 -1.41 7.17 5.07
C ARG A 219 -2.75 7.26 4.35
N GLU A 220 -2.75 7.80 3.14
CA GLU A 220 -3.96 7.93 2.32
C GLU A 220 -4.58 6.58 1.96
N ALA A 221 -3.79 5.51 1.98
CA ALA A 221 -4.24 4.18 1.65
C ALA A 221 -5.05 3.50 2.76
N TYR A 222 -5.07 4.05 3.98
CA TYR A 222 -5.71 3.41 5.12
C TYR A 222 -6.83 4.27 5.71
N SER A 223 -7.93 3.61 6.06
CA SER A 223 -9.06 4.19 6.79
C SER A 223 -9.52 3.22 7.86
N LYS A 224 -9.69 3.71 9.11
CA LYS A 224 -10.08 2.89 10.28
C LYS A 224 -9.23 1.64 10.46
N GLY A 225 -7.97 1.69 10.04
CA GLY A 225 -7.04 0.58 10.19
C GLY A 225 -7.07 -0.50 9.10
N CYS A 226 -7.92 -0.36 8.10
CA CYS A 226 -7.95 -1.23 6.92
C CYS A 226 -7.55 -0.44 5.67
N LEU A 227 -7.17 -1.15 4.60
CA LEU A 227 -6.99 -0.50 3.30
C LEU A 227 -8.30 0.13 2.84
N ALA A 228 -8.24 1.41 2.47
CA ALA A 228 -9.37 2.15 1.93
C ALA A 228 -9.86 1.57 0.60
N LEU A 229 -8.94 1.07 -0.23
CA LEU A 229 -9.24 0.34 -1.46
C LEU A 229 -8.57 -1.05 -1.40
N PRO A 230 -9.28 -2.08 -0.91
CA PRO A 230 -8.73 -3.43 -0.81
C PRO A 230 -8.62 -4.10 -2.19
N ASN A 231 -7.59 -4.90 -2.38
CA ASN A 231 -7.44 -5.79 -3.54
C ASN A 231 -7.75 -7.24 -3.14
N PRO A 232 -8.06 -8.13 -4.09
CA PRO A 232 -8.44 -9.52 -3.79
C PRO A 232 -7.41 -10.28 -2.94
N ILE A 233 -6.11 -10.10 -3.23
CA ILE A 233 -5.02 -10.73 -2.48
C ILE A 233 -5.02 -10.25 -1.02
N TYR A 234 -5.17 -8.94 -0.80
CA TYR A 234 -5.26 -8.37 0.55
C TYR A 234 -6.44 -8.93 1.34
N VAL A 235 -7.62 -9.10 0.72
CA VAL A 235 -8.81 -9.61 1.40
C VAL A 235 -8.56 -11.01 1.95
N VAL A 236 -7.96 -11.90 1.16
CA VAL A 236 -7.63 -13.26 1.62
C VAL A 236 -6.56 -13.25 2.71
N ARG A 237 -5.50 -12.46 2.54
CA ARG A 237 -4.48 -12.29 3.59
C ARG A 237 -5.06 -11.77 4.90
N ARG A 238 -6.06 -10.90 4.82
CA ARG A 238 -6.76 -10.39 5.99
C ARG A 238 -7.57 -11.47 6.68
N LYS A 239 -8.35 -12.27 5.94
CA LYS A 239 -9.06 -13.44 6.49
C LYS A 239 -8.10 -14.41 7.20
N MET A 240 -6.91 -14.64 6.63
CA MET A 240 -5.87 -15.48 7.25
C MET A 240 -5.37 -14.87 8.57
N LEU A 241 -5.06 -13.58 8.57
CA LEU A 241 -4.62 -12.85 9.76
C LEU A 241 -5.68 -12.94 10.87
N ASP A 242 -6.95 -12.70 10.53
CA ASP A 242 -8.05 -12.74 11.48
C ASP A 242 -8.20 -14.14 12.10
N LEU A 243 -8.03 -15.20 11.29
CA LEU A 243 -8.01 -16.60 11.78
C LEU A 243 -6.87 -16.88 12.77
N ILE A 244 -5.66 -16.37 12.49
CA ILE A 244 -4.50 -16.51 13.39
C ILE A 244 -4.79 -15.78 14.71
N LEU A 245 -5.33 -14.56 14.65
CA LEU A 245 -5.65 -13.76 15.83
C LEU A 245 -6.77 -14.39 16.66
N LEU A 246 -7.79 -14.97 16.03
CA LEU A 246 -8.84 -15.73 16.73
C LEU A 246 -8.28 -16.96 17.43
N GLY A 247 -7.37 -17.70 16.78
CA GLY A 247 -6.65 -18.81 17.41
C GLY A 247 -5.85 -18.39 18.65
N HIS A 248 -5.22 -17.22 18.62
CA HIS A 248 -4.51 -16.66 19.78
C HIS A 248 -5.45 -16.18 20.91
N ARG A 249 -6.67 -15.78 20.60
CA ARG A 249 -7.68 -15.39 21.61
C ARG A 249 -8.29 -16.61 22.31
N ASN A 250 -8.54 -17.69 21.55
CA ASN A 250 -9.06 -18.93 22.13
C ASN A 250 -8.01 -19.69 22.94
N THR A 251 -6.73 -19.60 22.57
CA THR A 251 -5.64 -20.19 23.37
C THR A 251 -5.40 -19.43 24.66
N ARG A 252 -5.44 -18.09 24.66
CA ARG A 252 -5.40 -17.31 25.92
C ARG A 252 -6.63 -17.55 26.80
N SER A 253 -7.82 -17.63 26.21
CA SER A 253 -9.03 -17.98 26.97
C SER A 253 -9.00 -19.40 27.51
N LEU A 254 -8.29 -20.33 26.85
CA LEU A 254 -8.07 -21.69 27.35
C LEU A 254 -6.99 -21.70 28.44
N GLU A 255 -5.93 -20.91 28.31
CA GLU A 255 -4.94 -20.68 29.39
C GLU A 255 -5.63 -20.07 30.63
N ASP A 256 -6.50 -19.08 30.45
CA ASP A 256 -7.31 -18.49 31.54
C ASP A 256 -8.29 -19.52 32.15
N LEU A 257 -8.83 -20.45 31.36
CA LEU A 257 -9.74 -21.51 31.85
C LEU A 257 -8.98 -22.66 32.53
N GLU A 258 -7.80 -23.01 32.04
CA GLU A 258 -6.89 -23.99 32.65
C GLU A 258 -6.33 -23.44 33.98
N GLU A 259 -5.99 -22.15 34.07
CA GLU A 259 -5.64 -21.48 35.33
C GLU A 259 -6.80 -21.50 36.34
N ILE A 260 -8.06 -21.33 35.90
CA ILE A 260 -9.25 -21.44 36.78
C ILE A 260 -9.51 -22.88 37.25
N GLU A 261 -9.22 -23.89 36.44
CA GLU A 261 -9.32 -25.30 36.84
C GLU A 261 -8.18 -25.73 37.79
N GLU A 262 -6.97 -25.20 37.62
CA GLU A 262 -5.84 -25.41 38.54
C GLU A 262 -6.03 -24.69 39.88
N GLU A 263 -6.60 -23.47 39.89
CA GLU A 263 -6.94 -22.74 41.13
C GLU A 263 -8.05 -23.43 41.94
N ARG A 264 -8.95 -24.19 41.29
CA ARG A 264 -9.98 -24.99 42.01
C ARG A 264 -9.41 -26.20 42.75
N ASN A 265 -8.23 -26.68 42.36
CA ASN A 265 -7.57 -27.83 42.97
C ASN A 265 -6.38 -27.46 43.89
N GLY A 266 -6.04 -26.18 44.00
CA GLY A 266 -4.90 -25.70 44.80
C GLY A 266 -5.25 -24.52 45.71
N SER A 267 -5.71 -24.79 46.93
CA SER A 267 -5.74 -23.79 48.00
C SER A 267 -4.31 -23.38 48.38
N VAL A 268 -3.93 -22.11 48.15
CA VAL A 268 -3.32 -21.17 49.12
C VAL A 268 -3.13 -19.79 48.47
N PHE A 269 -3.70 -18.76 49.12
CA PHE A 269 -3.51 -17.34 48.82
C PHE A 269 -2.04 -16.89 48.87
N ARG A 270 -1.59 -16.11 47.87
CA ARG A 270 -0.69 -14.97 48.08
C ARG A 270 -1.07 -13.81 47.15
N THR A 271 -1.49 -12.71 47.76
CA THR A 271 -1.55 -11.39 47.12
C THR A 271 -0.15 -10.95 46.72
N ASN A 272 0.03 -10.51 45.46
CA ASN A 272 1.05 -9.52 45.18
C ASN A 272 0.62 -8.56 44.06
N VAL A 273 0.81 -7.29 44.39
CA VAL A 273 0.39 -6.09 43.68
C VAL A 273 1.22 -5.88 42.41
N GLY A 274 0.50 -5.69 41.30
CA GLY A 274 0.68 -4.55 40.41
C GLY A 274 2.02 -4.37 39.70
N GLY A 275 2.07 -4.77 38.43
CA GLY A 275 3.02 -4.27 37.45
C GLY A 275 2.39 -4.29 36.07
N ARG A 276 1.71 -3.19 35.68
CA ARG A 276 1.29 -2.97 34.29
C ARG A 276 2.56 -2.95 33.43
N ARG A 277 2.74 -3.97 32.59
CA ARG A 277 3.81 -3.96 31.59
C ARG A 277 3.40 -2.99 30.50
N ASP A 278 4.19 -1.93 30.40
CA ASP A 278 4.24 -0.98 29.32
C ASP A 278 4.50 -1.71 27.99
N GLY A 279 3.62 -1.53 27.00
CA GLY A 279 3.67 -2.27 25.73
C GLY A 279 2.33 -2.54 25.07
N ASP A 280 1.21 -2.26 25.77
CA ASP A 280 -0.14 -2.47 25.23
C ASP A 280 -0.59 -1.26 24.39
N TRP A 281 0.05 -1.08 23.23
CA TRP A 281 -0.49 -0.24 22.17
C TRP A 281 -1.31 -1.13 21.24
N ILE A 282 -2.53 -1.42 21.65
CA ILE A 282 -3.57 -1.99 20.78
C ILE A 282 -3.70 -1.02 19.60
N VAL A 283 -3.33 -1.49 18.40
CA VAL A 283 -3.52 -0.71 17.19
C VAL A 283 -5.04 -0.51 17.02
N PRO A 284 -5.54 0.73 16.83
CA PRO A 284 -6.98 1.02 16.72
C PRO A 284 -7.73 0.31 15.56
N ILE A 285 -7.02 -0.48 14.74
CA ILE A 285 -7.59 -1.44 13.78
C ILE A 285 -8.56 -2.41 14.47
N LEU A 286 -8.44 -2.60 15.79
CA LEU A 286 -9.02 -3.72 16.52
C LEU A 286 -10.38 -3.45 17.20
N ASP A 287 -10.87 -2.20 17.21
CA ASP A 287 -12.12 -1.84 17.92
C ASP A 287 -13.32 -1.59 17.00
N SER A 288 -13.18 -1.57 15.67
CA SER A 288 -14.33 -1.42 14.78
C SER A 288 -14.95 -2.77 14.42
N TYR A 289 -15.56 -3.45 15.40
CA TYR A 289 -16.44 -4.58 15.17
C TYR A 289 -17.85 -4.22 15.63
N ASP A 290 -18.63 -3.59 14.75
CA ASP A 290 -20.09 -3.58 14.84
C ASP A 290 -20.62 -4.76 14.03
N GLN A 291 -21.23 -5.74 14.70
CA GLN A 291 -21.71 -7.00 14.14
C GLN A 291 -23.02 -6.91 13.32
N ASN A 292 -23.48 -5.73 12.91
CA ASN A 292 -24.83 -5.56 12.33
C ASN A 292 -24.87 -5.02 10.89
N ALA A 293 -24.12 -5.63 9.95
CA ALA A 293 -24.21 -5.25 8.54
C ALA A 293 -24.17 -6.40 7.53
N PHE A 294 -24.58 -7.61 7.91
CA PHE A 294 -24.86 -8.69 6.95
C PHE A 294 -26.12 -9.44 7.35
N GLY A 295 -27.26 -8.83 7.02
CA GLY A 295 -28.58 -9.45 7.12
C GLY A 295 -29.30 -9.38 5.78
N SER A 296 -29.30 -10.52 5.08
CA SER A 296 -30.29 -10.97 4.09
C SER A 296 -30.43 -10.19 2.76
N LEU A 297 -29.86 -10.76 1.69
CA LEU A 297 -30.46 -10.65 0.36
C LEU A 297 -30.61 -12.07 -0.19
N GLY A 298 -31.75 -12.68 0.13
CA GLY A 298 -32.22 -13.93 -0.47
C GLY A 298 -33.35 -13.60 -1.44
N ASP A 299 -33.17 -14.08 -2.67
CA ASP A 299 -34.14 -14.49 -3.69
C ASP A 299 -35.33 -13.58 -4.04
N ILE A 300 -35.41 -13.21 -5.31
CA ILE A 300 -36.63 -13.38 -6.13
C ILE A 300 -36.23 -13.55 -7.61
N ASN A 301 -36.71 -14.64 -8.19
CA ASN A 301 -36.61 -15.03 -9.60
C ASN A 301 -37.28 -14.04 -10.56
N ASP A 302 -36.56 -13.80 -11.66
CA ASP A 302 -36.95 -13.84 -13.07
C ASP A 302 -38.46 -13.87 -13.44
N SER A 303 -38.93 -12.88 -14.21
CA SER A 303 -39.51 -13.12 -15.56
C SER A 303 -40.07 -11.86 -16.26
N LYS A 304 -39.64 -11.70 -17.52
CA LYS A 304 -40.38 -11.21 -18.71
C LYS A 304 -40.78 -9.72 -18.83
N GLN A 305 -40.01 -9.04 -19.68
CA GLN A 305 -40.33 -7.95 -20.64
C GLN A 305 -41.70 -8.06 -21.39
N PRO A 306 -42.13 -7.11 -22.26
CA PRO A 306 -41.82 -5.66 -22.45
C PRO A 306 -43.05 -4.77 -22.88
N PHE A 307 -42.83 -3.45 -23.13
CA PHE A 307 -43.68 -2.43 -23.81
C PHE A 307 -45.01 -2.05 -23.10
N ASP A 308 -45.54 -0.82 -23.12
CA ASP A 308 -45.67 0.17 -24.20
C ASP A 308 -45.87 1.58 -23.62
N GLY A 309 -45.62 2.61 -24.45
CA GLY A 309 -45.77 4.02 -24.10
C GLY A 309 -47.20 4.55 -24.05
N CYS A 310 -47.39 5.75 -23.48
CA CYS A 310 -48.13 6.87 -24.07
C CYS A 310 -48.22 8.09 -23.14
N GLU A 311 -48.31 9.25 -23.79
CA GLU A 311 -48.35 10.62 -23.31
C GLU A 311 -49.63 11.03 -22.56
N SER A 312 -49.64 12.31 -22.14
CA SER A 312 -50.73 13.18 -21.65
C SER A 312 -51.11 12.98 -20.18
N GLY A 313 -51.34 14.00 -19.36
CA GLY A 313 -51.43 15.45 -19.49
C GLY A 313 -52.33 15.97 -18.35
N ARG A 314 -52.14 17.23 -17.93
CA ARG A 314 -52.92 18.00 -16.92
C ARG A 314 -52.59 17.60 -15.46
N ASN A 315 -52.39 18.51 -14.50
CA ASN A 315 -52.71 19.93 -14.36
C ASN A 315 -51.47 20.76 -14.07
#